data_AF-A0A2X2TEK0-F1
#
_entry.id   AF-A0A2X2TEK0-F1
#
_cell.length_a   1.000
_cell.length_b   1.000
_cell.length_c   1.000
_cell.angle_alpha   90.00
_cell.angle_beta   90.00
_cell.angle_gamma   90.00
#
_symmetry.space_group_name_H-M   'P 1'
#
loop_
_entity.id
_entity.type
_entity.pdbx_description
1 polymer ?
#
loop_
_entity_poly.entity_id
_entity_poly.type
_entity_poly.pdbx_seq_one_letter_code
_entity_poly.pdbx_strand_id
1 'polypeptide(L)'
;MKLSPSSPLPRLRPQTLRWKSHRRAFAEQGLSAIWPRIIGLVVQPGVEFDHTQVIDYQPEKARALSKLITDSPTMVFEAHSTDYQTTQALQQLVEDHFAILKVGPGLTFALREALFSLSAIERELLPAHKCSGLRDVLESVMLDHPEHWQQHYHGNGDALRLARGYSYSDRVRYYWPDRDIDEAYDVLVRNLAHEPIPLPLISQYLPLQYAKVREAQLAAKPHELIIDHIQDVLRQYHAACNGEPSPH
;
A
#
# COMPACT_ATOMS: atom_id res chain seq x y z
N MET A 1 10.34 5.53 -14.66
CA MET A 1 11.03 6.84 -14.64
C MET A 1 11.05 7.28 -13.17
N LYS A 2 12.06 6.85 -12.40
CA LYS A 2 12.18 7.21 -10.98
C LYS A 2 12.76 8.63 -10.90
N LEU A 3 12.07 9.53 -10.22
CA LEU A 3 12.52 10.89 -9.98
C LEU A 3 13.23 10.93 -8.62
N SER A 4 14.26 11.76 -8.51
CA SER A 4 15.01 11.98 -7.27
C SER A 4 14.10 12.58 -6.19
N PRO A 5 14.28 12.27 -4.89
CA PRO A 5 13.52 12.86 -3.77
C PRO A 5 13.65 14.39 -3.65
N SER A 6 14.51 15.01 -4.46
CA SER A 6 14.67 16.46 -4.62
C SER A 6 13.98 17.04 -5.87
N SER A 7 13.16 16.26 -6.57
CA SER A 7 12.50 16.73 -7.80
C SER A 7 11.42 17.75 -7.44
N PRO A 8 11.48 18.99 -7.98
CA PRO A 8 10.43 19.95 -7.74
C PRO A 8 9.10 19.40 -8.27
N LEU A 9 8.02 19.61 -7.52
CA LEU A 9 6.65 19.34 -7.98
C LEU A 9 6.48 19.77 -9.44
N PRO A 10 5.80 18.97 -10.29
CA PRO A 10 5.61 19.34 -11.68
C PRO A 10 4.96 20.72 -11.76
N ARG A 11 5.64 21.65 -12.44
CA ARG A 11 5.20 23.04 -12.59
C ARG A 11 3.73 23.06 -13.09
N LEU A 12 2.95 24.04 -12.66
CA LEU A 12 1.51 24.21 -13.01
C LEU A 12 1.24 24.33 -14.52
N ARG A 13 2.21 24.87 -15.27
CA ARG A 13 2.10 25.09 -16.72
C ARG A 13 1.95 23.78 -17.52
N PRO A 14 2.73 22.72 -17.25
CA PRO A 14 2.51 21.40 -17.83
C PRO A 14 1.09 20.84 -17.70
N GLN A 15 0.40 21.08 -16.58
CA GLN A 15 -0.86 20.41 -16.25
C GLN A 15 -2.07 21.10 -16.93
N THR A 16 -2.12 22.43 -16.86
CA THR A 16 -3.07 23.25 -17.63
C THR A 16 -2.94 23.04 -19.13
N LEU A 17 -1.71 22.91 -19.63
CA LEU A 17 -1.46 22.63 -21.04
C LEU A 17 -1.94 21.22 -21.41
N ARG A 18 -1.66 20.20 -20.58
CA ARG A 18 -2.12 18.82 -20.80
C ARG A 18 -3.65 18.73 -20.90
N TRP A 19 -4.36 19.39 -19.98
CA TRP A 19 -5.82 19.49 -19.99
C TRP A 19 -6.36 20.06 -21.32
N LYS A 20 -5.85 21.23 -21.72
CA LYS A 20 -6.30 21.92 -22.94
C LYS A 20 -5.98 21.10 -24.19
N SER A 21 -4.83 20.44 -24.22
CA SER A 21 -4.44 19.56 -25.32
C SER A 21 -5.37 18.35 -25.47
N HIS A 22 -5.75 17.69 -24.37
CA HIS A 22 -6.70 16.57 -24.44
C HIS A 22 -8.07 17.05 -24.92
N ARG A 23 -8.59 18.18 -24.40
CA ARG A 23 -9.86 18.74 -24.84
C ARG A 23 -9.89 19.02 -26.34
N ARG A 24 -8.80 19.60 -26.85
CA ARG A 24 -8.63 19.88 -28.27
C ARG A 24 -8.57 18.58 -29.10
N ALA A 25 -7.76 17.60 -28.68
CA ALA A 25 -7.64 16.33 -29.39
C ALA A 25 -8.97 15.57 -29.47
N PHE A 26 -9.75 15.57 -28.39
CA PHE A 26 -11.09 14.97 -28.39
C PHE A 26 -12.03 15.69 -29.37
N ALA A 27 -12.01 17.02 -29.40
CA ALA A 27 -12.82 17.80 -30.32
C ALA A 27 -12.43 17.57 -31.79
N GLU A 28 -11.13 17.48 -32.10
CA GLU A 28 -10.61 17.19 -33.45
C GLU A 28 -11.02 15.79 -33.95
N GLN A 29 -11.29 14.85 -33.05
CA GLN A 29 -11.82 13.52 -33.38
C GLN A 29 -13.35 13.44 -33.36
N GLY A 30 -14.06 14.57 -33.19
CA GLY A 30 -15.52 14.58 -33.07
C GLY A 30 -16.06 13.98 -31.76
N LEU A 31 -15.21 13.78 -30.76
CA LEU A 31 -15.52 13.16 -29.47
C LEU A 31 -15.86 14.21 -28.38
N SER A 32 -16.32 15.40 -28.75
CA SER A 32 -16.66 16.44 -27.76
C SER A 32 -17.74 15.98 -26.75
N ALA A 33 -18.65 15.11 -27.18
CA ALA A 33 -19.77 14.63 -26.35
C ALA A 33 -19.33 13.77 -25.15
N ILE A 34 -18.12 13.19 -25.16
CA ILE A 34 -17.62 12.39 -24.02
C ILE A 34 -16.87 13.23 -23.00
N TRP A 35 -16.58 14.51 -23.28
CA TRP A 35 -15.84 15.39 -22.36
C TRP A 35 -16.46 15.46 -20.96
N PRO A 36 -17.80 15.55 -20.78
CA PRO A 36 -18.40 15.54 -19.45
C PRO A 36 -18.25 14.22 -18.67
N ARG A 37 -17.79 13.13 -19.32
CA ARG A 37 -17.53 11.82 -18.69
C ARG A 37 -16.09 11.66 -18.21
N ILE A 38 -15.21 12.59 -18.54
CA ILE A 38 -13.84 12.61 -18.02
C ILE A 38 -13.92 13.25 -16.63
N ILE A 39 -13.61 12.48 -15.60
CA ILE A 39 -13.81 12.89 -14.19
C ILE A 39 -12.51 13.08 -13.42
N GLY A 40 -11.37 12.71 -14.01
CA GLY A 40 -10.11 12.61 -13.29
C GLY A 40 -8.93 13.06 -14.14
N LEU A 41 -8.00 13.80 -13.52
CA LEU A 41 -6.68 14.06 -14.07
C LEU A 41 -5.61 13.51 -13.14
N VAL A 42 -4.75 12.62 -13.66
CA VAL A 42 -3.61 12.12 -12.90
C VAL A 42 -2.53 13.20 -12.80
N VAL A 43 -2.14 13.51 -11.57
CA VAL A 43 -1.16 14.54 -11.23
C VAL A 43 -0.29 14.06 -10.06
N GLN A 44 0.82 14.77 -9.80
CA GLN A 44 1.70 14.46 -8.68
C GLN A 44 1.53 15.52 -7.58
N PRO A 45 0.83 15.23 -6.47
CA PRO A 45 0.67 16.14 -5.32
C PRO A 45 1.93 16.30 -4.46
N GLY A 46 2.99 15.53 -4.74
CA GLY A 46 4.22 15.54 -3.95
C GLY A 46 4.25 14.46 -2.89
N VAL A 47 3.54 13.37 -3.13
CA VAL A 47 3.60 12.15 -2.32
C VAL A 47 4.39 11.09 -3.07
N GLU A 48 5.25 10.38 -2.35
CA GLU A 48 6.07 9.30 -2.88
C GLU A 48 6.54 8.42 -1.73
N PHE A 49 7.01 7.22 -2.03
CA PHE A 49 7.75 6.37 -1.12
C PHE A 49 8.80 5.58 -1.89
N ASP A 50 9.89 5.21 -1.21
CA ASP A 50 10.97 4.43 -1.80
C ASP A 50 11.19 3.10 -1.07
N HIS A 51 12.42 2.76 -0.71
CA HIS A 51 12.72 1.56 0.04
C HIS A 51 12.49 1.70 1.53
N THR A 52 12.78 2.88 2.07
CA THR A 52 12.89 3.12 3.52
C THR A 52 12.25 4.44 3.95
N GLN A 53 11.81 5.27 3.01
CA GLN A 53 11.24 6.59 3.29
C GLN A 53 9.89 6.78 2.61
N VAL A 54 9.06 7.58 3.29
CA VAL A 54 7.80 8.12 2.79
C VAL A 54 7.97 9.63 2.69
N ILE A 55 7.59 10.21 1.56
CA ILE A 55 7.52 11.65 1.35
C ILE A 55 6.08 12.07 1.62
N ASP A 56 5.87 12.66 2.80
CA ASP A 56 4.53 13.09 3.23
C ASP A 56 3.99 14.24 2.40
N TYR A 57 2.66 14.21 2.22
CA TYR A 57 1.92 15.28 1.59
C TYR A 57 2.13 16.62 2.33
N GLN A 58 2.31 17.69 1.54
CA GLN A 58 2.51 19.04 2.06
C GLN A 58 1.49 19.98 1.38
N PRO A 59 0.34 20.26 2.02
CA PRO A 59 -0.77 21.01 1.43
C PRO A 59 -0.34 22.35 0.83
N GLU A 60 0.54 23.07 1.53
CA GLU A 60 1.09 24.36 1.10
C GLU A 60 1.75 24.31 -0.29
N LYS A 61 2.41 23.19 -0.62
CA LYS A 61 3.10 23.02 -1.90
C LYS A 61 2.14 22.67 -3.04
N ALA A 62 0.99 22.07 -2.73
CA ALA A 62 -0.02 21.65 -3.69
C ALA A 62 -1.15 22.68 -3.89
N ARG A 63 -1.24 23.73 -3.06
CA ARG A 63 -2.29 24.77 -3.09
C ARG A 63 -2.59 25.33 -4.49
N ALA A 64 -1.56 25.60 -5.28
CA ALA A 64 -1.75 26.17 -6.61
C ALA A 64 -2.35 25.15 -7.59
N LEU A 65 -2.10 23.86 -7.37
CA LEU A 65 -2.68 22.77 -8.15
C LEU A 65 -4.13 22.52 -7.71
N SER A 66 -4.38 22.45 -6.41
CA SER A 66 -5.73 22.37 -5.82
C SER A 66 -6.64 23.48 -6.36
N LYS A 67 -6.17 24.74 -6.39
CA LYS A 67 -6.93 25.86 -6.99
C LYS A 67 -7.22 25.73 -8.49
N LEU A 68 -6.47 24.93 -9.23
CA LEU A 68 -6.65 24.83 -10.68
C LEU A 68 -7.87 23.99 -11.06
N ILE A 69 -8.16 22.94 -10.29
CA ILE A 69 -9.22 22.00 -10.65
C ILE A 69 -10.62 22.56 -10.39
N THR A 70 -10.73 23.57 -9.52
CA THR A 70 -12.01 24.24 -9.20
C THR A 70 -12.62 24.97 -10.41
N ASP A 71 -11.83 25.28 -11.44
CA ASP A 71 -12.32 25.80 -12.73
C ASP A 71 -13.11 24.75 -13.54
N SER A 72 -13.08 23.47 -13.14
CA SER A 72 -13.80 22.37 -13.78
C SER A 72 -14.85 21.76 -12.84
N PRO A 73 -16.15 21.88 -13.14
CA PRO A 73 -17.21 21.37 -12.26
C PRO A 73 -17.35 19.84 -12.24
N THR A 74 -16.65 19.12 -13.13
CA THR A 74 -16.84 17.67 -13.33
C THR A 74 -15.61 16.84 -13.03
N MET A 75 -14.49 17.48 -12.65
CA MET A 75 -13.22 16.77 -12.51
C MET A 75 -12.59 16.94 -11.14
N VAL A 76 -11.90 15.90 -10.71
CA VAL A 76 -11.05 15.84 -9.53
C VAL A 76 -9.64 15.39 -9.94
N PHE A 77 -8.69 15.44 -9.02
CA PHE A 77 -7.39 14.83 -9.23
C PHE A 77 -7.39 13.36 -8.80
N GLU A 78 -6.64 12.56 -9.55
CA GLU A 78 -6.25 11.20 -9.18
C GLU A 78 -4.78 11.23 -8.74
N ALA A 79 -4.52 10.82 -7.51
CA ALA A 79 -3.17 10.70 -6.94
C ALA A 79 -2.73 9.24 -6.91
N HIS A 80 -1.51 8.99 -7.39
CA HIS A 80 -0.86 7.67 -7.35
C HIS A 80 0.14 7.64 -6.21
N SER A 81 0.52 6.42 -5.78
CA SER A 81 1.52 6.21 -4.73
C SER A 81 1.17 6.91 -3.41
N THR A 82 -0.11 6.91 -3.05
CA THR A 82 -0.58 7.50 -1.78
C THR A 82 -0.34 6.56 -0.59
N ASP A 83 0.21 5.37 -0.84
CA ASP A 83 0.55 4.38 0.17
C ASP A 83 1.38 4.99 1.31
N TYR A 84 1.19 4.46 2.52
CA TYR A 84 1.92 4.81 3.75
C TYR A 84 1.77 6.25 4.26
N GLN A 85 1.01 7.11 3.58
CA GLN A 85 0.66 8.43 4.11
C GLN A 85 -0.14 8.29 5.41
N THR A 86 0.03 9.26 6.31
CA THR A 86 -0.80 9.34 7.53
C THR A 86 -2.27 9.57 7.16
N THR A 87 -3.20 9.15 8.02
CA THR A 87 -4.65 9.43 7.83
C THR A 87 -4.92 10.92 7.63
N GLN A 88 -4.21 11.79 8.37
CA GLN A 88 -4.33 13.24 8.22
C GLN A 88 -3.88 13.72 6.83
N ALA A 89 -2.76 13.20 6.32
CA ALA A 89 -2.29 13.53 4.98
C ALA A 89 -3.27 13.05 3.89
N LEU A 90 -3.86 11.86 4.07
CA LEU A 90 -4.92 11.36 3.18
C LEU A 90 -6.17 12.25 3.21
N GLN A 91 -6.60 12.71 4.38
CA GLN A 91 -7.71 13.67 4.52
C GLN A 91 -7.41 14.98 3.78
N GLN A 92 -6.22 15.55 4.01
CA GLN A 92 -5.79 16.78 3.35
C GLN A 92 -5.72 16.63 1.83
N LEU A 93 -5.30 15.46 1.31
CA LEU A 93 -5.35 15.16 -0.12
C LEU A 93 -6.79 15.24 -0.65
N VAL A 94 -7.76 14.65 0.04
CA VAL A 94 -9.18 14.70 -0.35
C VAL A 94 -9.69 16.15 -0.33
N GLU A 95 -9.40 16.90 0.73
CA GLU A 95 -9.75 18.32 0.87
C GLU A 95 -9.17 19.18 -0.27
N ASP A 96 -7.95 18.89 -0.70
CA ASP A 96 -7.26 19.55 -1.81
C ASP A 96 -7.62 18.97 -3.19
N HIS A 97 -8.76 18.29 -3.30
CA HIS A 97 -9.36 17.76 -4.52
C HIS A 97 -8.61 16.59 -5.18
N PHE A 98 -7.66 15.96 -4.49
CA PHE A 98 -7.13 14.64 -4.85
C PHE A 98 -8.10 13.56 -4.35
N ALA A 99 -9.31 13.55 -4.91
CA ALA A 99 -10.41 12.74 -4.42
C ALA A 99 -10.37 11.26 -4.88
N ILE A 100 -9.47 10.90 -5.80
CA ILE A 100 -9.20 9.51 -6.18
C ILE A 100 -7.80 9.16 -5.69
N LEU A 101 -7.72 8.44 -4.57
CA LEU A 101 -6.47 8.01 -3.94
C LEU A 101 -6.17 6.55 -4.32
N LYS A 102 -5.05 6.29 -5.00
CA LYS A 102 -4.64 4.94 -5.36
C LYS A 102 -3.67 4.35 -4.35
N VAL A 103 -4.09 3.22 -3.78
CA VAL A 103 -3.31 2.36 -2.90
C VAL A 103 -3.09 0.99 -3.54
N GLY A 104 -1.91 0.41 -3.32
CA GLY A 104 -1.55 -0.92 -3.82
C GLY A 104 -0.50 -1.56 -2.93
N PRO A 105 0.79 -1.18 -3.05
CA PRO A 105 1.88 -1.67 -2.20
C PRO A 105 1.57 -1.65 -0.70
N GLY A 106 0.88 -0.63 -0.18
CA GLY A 106 0.49 -0.56 1.23
C GLY A 106 -0.39 -1.73 1.69
N LEU A 107 -1.26 -2.25 0.80
CA LEU A 107 -2.12 -3.38 1.11
C LEU A 107 -1.36 -4.70 1.16
N THR A 108 -0.51 -4.97 0.16
CA THR A 108 0.29 -6.21 0.11
C THR A 108 1.46 -6.19 1.08
N PHE A 109 1.95 -5.01 1.47
CA PHE A 109 2.90 -4.84 2.57
C PHE A 109 2.27 -5.23 3.91
N ALA A 110 1.04 -4.77 4.20
CA ALA A 110 0.30 -5.17 5.39
C ALA A 110 0.02 -6.70 5.38
N LEU A 111 -0.37 -7.26 4.24
CA LEU A 111 -0.48 -8.73 4.09
C LEU A 111 0.83 -9.42 4.50
N ARG A 112 1.98 -8.97 3.97
CA ARG A 112 3.29 -9.53 4.30
C ARG A 112 3.59 -9.43 5.79
N GLU A 113 3.31 -8.29 6.42
CA GLU A 113 3.50 -8.11 7.87
C GLU A 113 2.69 -9.12 8.68
N ALA A 114 1.40 -9.29 8.36
CA ALA A 114 0.55 -10.27 9.01
C ALA A 114 1.10 -11.70 8.83
N LEU A 115 1.52 -12.07 7.63
CA LEU A 115 2.10 -13.38 7.34
C LEU A 115 3.43 -13.62 8.07
N PHE A 116 4.29 -12.60 8.16
CA PHE A 116 5.55 -12.71 8.90
C PHE A 116 5.31 -12.83 10.40
N SER A 117 4.35 -12.10 10.95
CA SER A 117 3.91 -12.23 12.34
C SER A 117 3.34 -13.61 12.63
N LEU A 118 2.47 -14.13 11.77
CA LEU A 118 1.93 -15.49 11.91
C LEU A 118 3.01 -16.57 11.78
N SER A 119 3.96 -16.41 10.85
CA SER A 119 5.10 -17.33 10.73
C SER A 119 6.00 -17.30 11.97
N ALA A 120 6.15 -16.15 12.64
CA ALA A 120 6.84 -16.09 13.92
C ALA A 120 6.06 -16.81 15.03
N ILE A 121 4.74 -16.61 15.11
CA ILE A 121 3.86 -17.33 16.05
C ILE A 121 3.96 -18.84 15.85
N GLU A 122 3.92 -19.31 14.60
CA GLU A 122 4.04 -20.73 14.26
C GLU A 122 5.32 -21.35 14.83
N ARG A 123 6.45 -20.63 14.74
CA ARG A 123 7.75 -21.08 15.23
C ARG A 123 7.84 -21.17 16.75
N GLU A 124 7.04 -20.38 17.48
CA GLU A 124 6.95 -20.48 18.94
C GLU A 124 6.08 -21.67 19.39
N LEU A 125 5.10 -22.04 18.56
CA LEU A 125 4.12 -23.08 18.89
C LEU A 125 4.54 -24.48 18.44
N LEU A 126 5.29 -24.58 17.35
CA LEU A 126 5.60 -25.84 16.70
C LEU A 126 7.10 -26.11 16.64
N PRO A 127 7.52 -27.39 16.69
CA PRO A 127 8.90 -27.74 16.39
C PRO A 127 9.24 -27.41 14.93
N ALA A 128 10.50 -27.06 14.66
CA ALA A 128 10.94 -26.55 13.35
C ALA A 128 10.52 -27.43 12.15
N HIS A 129 10.57 -28.76 12.29
CA HIS A 129 10.19 -29.69 11.21
C HIS A 129 8.69 -29.71 10.86
N LYS A 130 7.83 -29.08 11.66
CA LYS A 130 6.39 -28.93 11.39
C LYS A 130 6.01 -27.54 10.90
N CYS A 131 6.91 -26.57 10.97
CA CYS A 131 6.64 -25.20 10.53
C CYS A 131 6.53 -25.13 9.00
N SER A 132 5.71 -24.23 8.50
CA SER A 132 5.59 -23.94 7.07
C SER A 132 6.90 -23.50 6.41
N GLY A 133 7.76 -22.81 7.17
CA GLY A 133 8.97 -22.18 6.62
C GLY A 133 8.67 -21.04 5.66
N LEU A 134 7.45 -20.46 5.67
CA LEU A 134 6.98 -19.47 4.69
C LEU A 134 8.02 -18.37 4.39
N ARG A 135 8.64 -17.82 5.43
CA ARG A 135 9.63 -16.74 5.28
C ARG A 135 10.91 -17.20 4.57
N ASP A 136 11.35 -18.43 4.82
CA ASP A 136 12.57 -18.99 4.22
C ASP A 136 12.30 -19.41 2.77
N VAL A 137 11.13 -20.01 2.50
CA VAL A 137 10.66 -20.32 1.14
C VAL A 137 10.57 -19.06 0.29
N LEU A 138 9.94 -18.01 0.82
CA LEU A 138 9.84 -16.71 0.15
C LEU A 138 11.21 -16.12 -0.19
N GLU A 139 12.16 -16.14 0.75
CA GLU A 139 13.52 -15.65 0.51
C GLU A 139 14.23 -16.48 -0.57
N SER A 140 14.09 -17.81 -0.55
CA SER A 140 14.68 -18.69 -1.56
C SER A 140 14.13 -18.39 -2.95
N VAL A 141 12.80 -18.36 -3.10
CA VAL A 141 12.15 -18.07 -4.39
C VAL A 141 12.55 -16.69 -4.91
N MET A 142 12.61 -15.68 -4.04
CA MET A 142 13.07 -14.36 -4.46
C MET A 142 14.54 -14.35 -4.89
N LEU A 143 15.42 -15.14 -4.27
CA LEU A 143 16.82 -15.25 -4.67
C LEU A 143 16.98 -15.98 -6.02
N ASP A 144 16.20 -17.04 -6.23
CA ASP A 144 16.23 -17.85 -7.45
C ASP A 144 15.63 -17.11 -8.65
N HIS A 145 14.62 -16.26 -8.41
CA HIS A 145 13.91 -15.47 -9.41
C HIS A 145 14.03 -13.97 -9.14
N PRO A 146 15.19 -13.32 -9.38
CA PRO A 146 15.44 -11.95 -8.94
C PRO A 146 14.80 -10.84 -9.80
N GLU A 147 14.14 -11.18 -10.92
CA GLU A 147 13.67 -10.26 -11.96
C GLU A 147 12.76 -9.14 -11.44
N HIS A 148 11.93 -9.41 -10.42
CA HIS A 148 10.98 -8.44 -9.92
C HIS A 148 11.56 -7.46 -8.90
N TRP A 149 12.75 -7.72 -8.35
CA TRP A 149 13.36 -6.85 -7.33
C TRP A 149 14.79 -6.36 -7.64
N GLN A 150 15.58 -7.05 -8.48
CA GLN A 150 17.00 -6.73 -8.69
C GLN A 150 17.27 -5.32 -9.22
N GLN A 151 16.37 -4.76 -10.04
CA GLN A 151 16.47 -3.39 -10.54
C GLN A 151 16.00 -2.34 -9.53
N HIS A 152 15.38 -2.79 -8.44
CA HIS A 152 14.83 -1.92 -7.39
C HIS A 152 15.75 -1.85 -6.19
N TYR A 153 16.34 -2.97 -5.76
CA TYR A 153 17.17 -3.01 -4.56
C TYR A 153 18.66 -3.04 -4.90
N HIS A 154 19.44 -2.26 -4.16
CA HIS A 154 20.88 -2.14 -4.34
C HIS A 154 21.59 -2.17 -2.98
N GLY A 155 22.86 -2.57 -2.96
CA GLY A 155 23.67 -2.64 -1.75
C GLY A 155 24.39 -3.97 -1.60
N ASN A 156 24.91 -4.23 -0.41
CA ASN A 156 25.53 -5.51 -0.05
C ASN A 156 24.48 -6.59 0.24
N GLY A 157 24.92 -7.84 0.48
CA GLY A 157 24.03 -8.97 0.72
C GLY A 157 23.01 -8.74 1.84
N ASP A 158 23.43 -8.14 2.95
CA ASP A 158 22.54 -7.83 4.09
C ASP A 158 21.51 -6.75 3.76
N ALA A 159 21.91 -5.69 3.06
CA ALA A 159 21.01 -4.63 2.63
C ALA A 159 19.95 -5.17 1.65
N LEU A 160 20.35 -6.05 0.72
CA LEU A 160 19.45 -6.70 -0.22
C LEU A 160 18.47 -7.65 0.49
N ARG A 161 18.96 -8.45 1.45
CA ARG A 161 18.12 -9.34 2.27
C ARG A 161 17.09 -8.55 3.08
N LEU A 162 17.50 -7.44 3.69
CA LEU A 162 16.58 -6.56 4.41
C LEU A 162 15.54 -5.96 3.45
N ALA A 163 15.96 -5.46 2.28
CA ALA A 163 15.07 -4.84 1.32
C ALA A 163 14.01 -5.83 0.76
N ARG A 164 14.38 -7.09 0.50
CA ARG A 164 13.42 -8.12 0.06
C ARG A 164 12.31 -8.35 1.09
N GLY A 165 12.66 -8.38 2.37
CA GLY A 165 11.71 -8.64 3.45
C GLY A 165 10.92 -7.41 3.94
N TYR A 166 11.46 -6.19 3.78
CA TYR A 166 10.95 -5.04 4.55
C TYR A 166 10.81 -3.73 3.77
N SER A 167 11.19 -3.68 2.50
CA SER A 167 11.12 -2.44 1.72
C SER A 167 9.67 -1.98 1.45
N TYR A 168 9.40 -0.67 1.57
CA TYR A 168 8.11 -0.06 1.17
C TYR A 168 7.80 -0.19 -0.33
N SER A 169 8.80 -0.46 -1.17
CA SER A 169 8.56 -0.78 -2.58
C SER A 169 7.80 -2.09 -2.78
N ASP A 170 7.75 -2.94 -1.74
CA ASP A 170 6.94 -4.16 -1.65
C ASP A 170 7.06 -5.09 -2.86
N ARG A 171 8.29 -5.28 -3.37
CA ARG A 171 8.52 -6.11 -4.56
C ARG A 171 8.22 -7.59 -4.34
N VAL A 172 8.12 -8.01 -3.08
CA VAL A 172 7.65 -9.34 -2.67
C VAL A 172 6.25 -9.66 -3.22
N ARG A 173 5.38 -8.66 -3.47
CA ARG A 173 4.01 -8.90 -3.94
C ARG A 173 3.88 -9.67 -5.26
N TYR A 174 4.92 -9.64 -6.08
CA TYR A 174 4.94 -10.36 -7.35
C TYR A 174 5.20 -11.86 -7.19
N TYR A 175 5.62 -12.30 -6.00
CA TYR A 175 5.97 -13.68 -5.69
C TYR A 175 4.86 -14.44 -4.96
N TRP A 176 3.85 -13.77 -4.41
CA TRP A 176 2.72 -14.46 -3.76
C TRP A 176 2.01 -15.50 -4.62
N PRO A 177 1.89 -15.33 -5.96
CA PRO A 177 1.31 -16.37 -6.82
C PRO A 177 2.22 -17.57 -7.13
N ASP A 178 3.46 -17.59 -6.63
CA ASP A 178 4.36 -18.72 -6.80
C ASP A 178 3.86 -19.96 -6.04
N ARG A 179 4.02 -21.14 -6.65
CA ARG A 179 3.45 -22.38 -6.13
C ARG A 179 4.05 -22.76 -4.77
N ASP A 180 5.36 -22.61 -4.60
CA ASP A 180 6.03 -23.04 -3.37
C ASP A 180 5.67 -22.09 -2.20
N ILE A 181 5.48 -20.81 -2.50
CA ILE A 181 5.01 -19.81 -1.53
C ILE A 181 3.54 -20.06 -1.15
N ASP A 182 2.67 -20.36 -2.12
CA ASP A 182 1.25 -20.67 -1.88
C ASP A 182 1.09 -21.94 -1.04
N GLU A 183 1.87 -22.99 -1.33
CA GLU A 183 1.91 -24.22 -0.53
C GLU A 183 2.37 -23.95 0.92
N ALA A 184 3.41 -23.13 1.11
CA ALA A 184 3.87 -22.75 2.45
C ALA A 184 2.83 -21.90 3.20
N TYR A 185 2.13 -21.01 2.51
CA TYR A 185 1.01 -20.24 3.07
C TYR A 185 -0.10 -21.16 3.56
N ASP A 186 -0.50 -22.14 2.77
CA ASP A 186 -1.53 -23.11 3.12
C ASP A 186 -1.16 -23.93 4.36
N VAL A 187 0.10 -24.36 4.45
CA VAL A 187 0.61 -25.05 5.63
C VAL A 187 0.57 -24.15 6.86
N LEU A 188 1.00 -22.89 6.76
CA LEU A 188 0.98 -21.92 7.85
C LEU A 188 -0.43 -21.73 8.41
N VAL A 189 -1.39 -21.45 7.52
CA VAL A 189 -2.79 -21.23 7.91
C VAL A 189 -3.39 -22.47 8.55
N ARG A 190 -3.13 -23.66 7.97
CA ARG A 190 -3.63 -24.93 8.52
C ARG A 190 -3.06 -25.21 9.90
N ASN A 191 -1.76 -25.05 10.08
CA ASN A 191 -1.06 -25.28 11.34
C ASN A 191 -1.62 -24.40 12.47
N LEU A 192 -1.88 -23.12 12.18
CA LEU A 192 -2.41 -22.16 13.15
C LEU A 192 -3.94 -22.20 13.30
N ALA A 193 -4.65 -22.95 12.45
CA ALA A 193 -6.11 -23.12 12.57
C ALA A 193 -6.51 -24.29 13.49
N HIS A 194 -5.60 -25.22 13.77
CA HIS A 194 -5.89 -26.42 14.55
C HIS A 194 -6.16 -26.14 16.04
N GLU A 195 -5.43 -25.21 16.64
CA GLU A 195 -5.53 -24.84 18.05
C GLU A 195 -5.66 -23.32 18.18
N PRO A 196 -6.35 -22.80 19.21
CA PRO A 196 -6.43 -21.37 19.44
C PRO A 196 -5.04 -20.75 19.62
N ILE A 197 -4.75 -19.67 18.88
CA ILE A 197 -3.50 -18.94 19.04
C ILE A 197 -3.48 -18.27 20.44
N PRO A 198 -2.47 -18.55 21.29
CA PRO A 198 -2.36 -17.90 22.59
C PRO A 198 -2.36 -16.38 22.50
N LEU A 199 -3.24 -15.74 23.26
CA LEU A 199 -3.41 -14.28 23.25
C LEU A 199 -2.12 -13.47 23.48
N PRO A 200 -1.17 -13.87 24.36
CA PRO A 200 0.10 -13.18 24.50
C PRO A 200 0.94 -13.15 23.22
N LEU A 201 0.86 -14.19 22.38
CA LEU A 201 1.54 -14.21 21.09
C LEU A 201 0.89 -13.24 20.10
N ILE A 202 -0.45 -13.16 20.07
CA ILE A 202 -1.14 -12.13 19.28
C ILE A 202 -0.75 -10.74 19.77
N SER A 203 -0.70 -10.51 21.09
CA SER A 203 -0.24 -9.22 21.65
C SER A 203 1.19 -8.87 21.23
N GLN A 204 2.08 -9.86 21.13
CA GLN A 204 3.49 -9.66 20.78
C GLN A 204 3.69 -9.35 19.30
N TYR A 205 2.96 -10.03 18.40
CA TYR A 205 3.21 -9.98 16.96
C TYR A 205 2.14 -9.23 16.15
N LEU A 206 0.94 -9.06 16.69
CA LEU A 206 -0.22 -8.40 16.07
C LEU A 206 -0.98 -7.53 17.11
N PRO A 207 -0.34 -6.51 17.70
CA PRO A 207 -0.87 -5.79 18.85
C PRO A 207 -2.20 -5.05 18.58
N LEU A 208 -2.39 -4.52 17.36
CA LEU A 208 -3.63 -3.85 16.98
C LEU A 208 -4.81 -4.85 16.89
N GLN A 209 -4.56 -6.02 16.31
CA GLN A 209 -5.53 -7.10 16.24
C GLN A 209 -5.83 -7.67 17.64
N TYR A 210 -4.83 -7.76 18.52
CA TYR A 210 -5.00 -8.25 19.90
C TYR A 210 -6.06 -7.47 20.67
N ALA A 211 -6.07 -6.14 20.58
CA ALA A 211 -7.09 -5.31 21.24
C ALA A 211 -8.50 -5.71 20.80
N LYS A 212 -8.73 -5.87 19.49
CA LYS A 212 -10.02 -6.27 18.92
C LYS A 212 -10.41 -7.70 19.30
N VAL A 213 -9.44 -8.62 19.38
CA VAL A 213 -9.66 -9.99 19.85
C VAL A 213 -10.11 -10.00 21.31
N ARG A 214 -9.47 -9.19 22.17
CA ARG A 214 -9.81 -9.07 23.60
C ARG A 214 -11.22 -8.53 23.83
N GLU A 215 -11.70 -7.70 22.91
CA GLU A 215 -13.05 -7.14 22.90
C GLU A 215 -14.07 -8.01 22.15
N ALA A 216 -13.66 -9.20 21.70
CA ALA A 216 -14.47 -10.13 20.90
C ALA A 216 -15.02 -9.55 19.58
N GLN A 217 -14.39 -8.49 19.07
CA GLN A 217 -14.70 -7.87 17.77
C GLN A 217 -13.98 -8.56 16.60
N LEU A 218 -12.95 -9.36 16.91
CA LEU A 218 -12.18 -10.12 15.93
C LEU A 218 -11.93 -11.54 16.45
N ALA A 219 -12.10 -12.55 15.61
CA ALA A 219 -11.74 -13.92 15.97
C ALA A 219 -10.22 -14.11 15.87
N ALA A 220 -9.64 -14.82 16.84
CA ALA A 220 -8.21 -15.18 16.87
C ALA A 220 -7.86 -16.30 15.87
N LYS A 221 -8.30 -16.16 14.61
CA LYS A 221 -8.05 -17.12 13.52
C LYS A 221 -7.08 -16.50 12.51
N PRO A 222 -6.18 -17.29 11.89
CA PRO A 222 -5.16 -16.76 10.97
C PRO A 222 -5.74 -15.88 9.86
N HIS A 223 -6.78 -16.36 9.17
CA HIS A 223 -7.39 -15.62 8.07
C HIS A 223 -8.00 -14.29 8.53
N GLU A 224 -8.72 -14.29 9.65
CA GLU A 224 -9.35 -13.08 10.21
C GLU A 224 -8.30 -12.04 10.63
N LEU A 225 -7.20 -12.50 11.25
CA LEU A 225 -6.07 -11.64 11.62
C LEU A 225 -5.40 -11.01 10.40
N ILE A 226 -5.21 -11.77 9.31
CA ILE A 226 -4.65 -11.26 8.04
C ILE A 226 -5.55 -10.18 7.44
N ILE A 227 -6.85 -10.49 7.31
CA ILE A 227 -7.81 -9.56 6.72
C ILE A 227 -7.93 -8.30 7.56
N ASP A 228 -8.02 -8.41 8.89
CA ASP A 228 -8.10 -7.22 9.74
C ASP A 228 -6.85 -6.34 9.64
N HIS A 229 -5.66 -6.94 9.54
CA HIS A 229 -4.42 -6.17 9.39
C HIS A 229 -4.35 -5.42 8.04
N ILE A 230 -4.82 -6.02 6.95
CA ILE A 230 -4.98 -5.32 5.65
C ILE A 230 -6.03 -4.21 5.76
N GLN A 231 -7.13 -4.48 6.48
CA GLN A 231 -8.19 -3.50 6.69
C GLN A 231 -7.75 -2.30 7.53
N ASP A 232 -6.69 -2.40 8.35
CA ASP A 232 -6.15 -1.21 9.04
C ASP A 232 -5.69 -0.14 8.03
N VAL A 233 -5.10 -0.54 6.90
CA VAL A 233 -4.77 0.37 5.79
C VAL A 233 -6.05 0.91 5.14
N LEU A 234 -7.01 0.04 4.82
CA LEU A 234 -8.26 0.47 4.16
C LEU A 234 -9.09 1.43 5.03
N ARG A 235 -9.08 1.26 6.36
CA ARG A 235 -9.76 2.15 7.31
C ARG A 235 -9.21 3.56 7.27
N GLN A 236 -7.90 3.74 7.07
CA GLN A 236 -7.30 5.08 6.94
C GLN A 236 -7.82 5.81 5.69
N TYR A 237 -7.88 5.10 4.55
CA TYR A 237 -8.43 5.64 3.30
C TYR A 237 -9.93 5.90 3.41
N HIS A 238 -10.67 5.01 4.06
CA HIS A 238 -12.10 5.17 4.30
C HIS A 238 -12.39 6.42 5.14
N ALA A 239 -11.69 6.58 6.28
CA ALA A 239 -11.83 7.74 7.15
C ALA A 239 -11.50 9.05 6.41
N ALA A 240 -10.45 9.03 5.57
CA ALA A 240 -10.09 10.16 4.74
C ALA A 240 -11.17 10.55 3.72
N CYS A 241 -11.75 9.56 3.03
CA CYS A 241 -12.76 9.80 2.01
C CYS A 241 -14.13 10.18 2.57
N ASN A 242 -14.46 9.77 3.80
CA ASN A 242 -15.75 10.06 4.43
C ASN A 242 -15.75 11.29 5.35
N GLY A 243 -14.59 11.93 5.55
CA GLY A 243 -14.47 13.06 6.49
C GLY A 243 -14.66 12.64 7.95
N GLU A 244 -14.47 11.36 8.27
CA GLU A 244 -14.53 10.88 9.64
C GLU A 244 -13.20 11.18 10.36
N PRO A 245 -13.23 11.66 11.61
CA PRO A 245 -12.02 11.81 12.40
C PRO A 245 -11.37 10.42 12.58
N SER A 246 -10.04 10.37 12.44
CA SER A 246 -9.29 9.12 12.58
C SER A 246 -9.57 8.48 13.95
N PRO A 247 -9.93 7.18 14.03
CA PRO A 247 -9.92 6.50 15.32
C PRO A 247 -8.46 6.51 15.83
N HIS A 248 -8.29 7.00 17.06
CA HIS A 248 -7.02 7.05 17.77
C HIS A 248 -6.54 5.65 18.17
#